data_AF-A9NEV4-F1
#
_entry.id   AF-A9NEV4-F1
#
_cell.length_a   1.000
_cell.length_b   1.000
_cell.length_c   1.000
_cell.angle_alpha   90.00
_cell.angle_beta   90.00
_cell.angle_gamma   90.00
#
_symmetry.space_group_name_H-M   'P 1'
#
loop_
_entity.id
_entity.type
_entity.pdbx_description
1 polymer ?
#
loop_
_entity_poly.entity_id
_entity_poly.type
_entity_poly.pdbx_seq_one_letter_code
_entity_poly.pdbx_strand_id
1 'polypeptide(L)'
;MIEMKSEALESENKKKNSDHYKKLDDDRNKKKLEYAILVSELEYNYESDAPIFSVPGYEKMYVVRPHFFITLLGILESIGMKYADIITNKEIQKIEFQESEKILQDFEKFKEDIIGNSIRHITTQLENIKTKTNTIISSVEAIQESVRVILDSHLNTVRSKIENYSIRRVVKHIDKIQD
;
A
#
# COMPACT_ATOMS: atom_id res chain seq x y z
N MET A 1 29.66 11.88 29.97
CA MET A 1 30.95 11.73 30.69
C MET A 1 30.65 11.69 32.17
N ILE A 2 31.27 10.78 32.92
CA ILE A 2 31.14 10.72 34.38
C ILE A 2 32.54 10.85 34.98
N GLU A 3 32.70 11.70 35.99
CA GLU A 3 33.92 11.82 36.77
C GLU A 3 33.58 11.75 38.26
N MET A 4 34.33 10.96 39.03
CA MET A 4 34.12 10.79 40.48
C MET A 4 35.21 11.51 41.27
N LYS A 5 34.83 12.23 42.33
CA LYS A 5 35.70 12.92 43.28
C LYS A 5 35.29 12.61 44.71
N SER A 6 36.24 12.09 45.48
CA SER A 6 36.12 11.90 46.93
C SER A 6 36.99 12.92 47.67
N GLU A 7 36.64 13.20 48.92
CA GLU A 7 37.43 14.06 49.81
C GLU A 7 38.14 13.20 50.87
N ALA A 8 39.45 13.37 51.04
CA ALA A 8 40.18 12.73 52.14
C ALA A 8 40.10 13.61 53.40
N LEU A 9 39.80 13.01 54.55
CA LEU A 9 39.56 13.71 55.83
C LEU A 9 40.75 14.60 56.29
N GLU A 10 41.99 14.23 55.96
CA GLU A 10 43.22 14.91 56.42
C GLU A 10 43.96 15.68 55.31
N SER A 11 43.28 16.13 54.25
CA SER A 11 43.94 16.91 53.19
C SER A 11 44.07 18.39 53.56
N GLU A 12 45.30 18.91 53.60
CA GLU A 12 45.60 20.35 53.75
C GLU A 12 45.17 21.19 52.53
N ASN A 13 45.02 20.55 51.35
CA ASN A 13 44.64 21.21 50.09
C ASN A 13 43.30 20.68 49.57
N LYS A 14 42.19 21.14 50.16
CA LYS A 14 40.83 20.82 49.72
C LYS A 14 40.52 21.54 48.41
N LYS A 15 40.05 20.79 47.40
CA LYS A 15 39.61 21.34 46.11
C LYS A 15 38.10 21.54 46.09
N LYS A 16 37.65 22.52 45.33
CA LYS A 16 36.23 22.81 45.15
C LYS A 16 35.68 22.11 43.92
N ASN A 17 34.37 21.93 43.87
CA ASN A 17 33.71 21.39 42.68
C ASN A 17 34.02 22.24 41.43
N SER A 18 34.09 23.58 41.60
CA SER A 18 34.42 24.53 40.52
C SER A 18 35.75 24.28 39.84
N ASP A 19 36.73 23.74 40.56
CA ASP A 19 38.07 23.49 40.04
C ASP A 19 38.08 22.34 39.01
N HIS A 20 37.00 21.57 38.93
CA HIS A 20 36.88 20.40 38.06
C HIS A 20 36.04 20.64 36.81
N TYR A 21 35.17 21.67 36.79
CA TYR A 21 34.19 21.85 35.71
C TYR A 21 34.81 22.06 34.33
N LYS A 22 35.81 22.94 34.22
CA LYS A 22 36.45 23.23 32.93
C LYS A 22 37.08 22.00 32.31
N LYS A 23 37.83 21.24 33.12
CA LYS A 23 38.48 20.01 32.65
C LYS A 23 37.44 18.97 32.24
N LEU A 24 36.39 18.79 33.04
CA LEU A 24 35.31 17.87 32.74
C LEU A 24 34.58 18.24 31.44
N ASP A 25 34.38 19.54 31.19
CA ASP A 25 33.78 20.03 29.96
C ASP A 25 34.68 19.83 28.74
N ASP A 26 35.97 20.16 28.87
CA ASP A 26 36.97 19.96 27.82
C ASP A 26 37.04 18.46 27.43
N ASP A 27 37.06 17.57 28.42
CA ASP A 27 37.06 16.13 28.20
C ASP A 27 35.73 15.62 27.60
N ARG A 28 34.58 16.18 28.02
CA ARG A 28 33.24 15.91 27.45
C ARG A 28 33.21 16.26 25.97
N ASN A 29 33.66 17.47 25.62
CA ASN A 29 33.69 17.97 24.25
C ASN A 29 34.67 17.17 23.38
N LYS A 30 35.86 16.85 23.90
CA LYS A 30 36.84 16.01 23.21
C LYS A 30 36.30 14.62 22.87
N LYS A 31 35.48 14.04 23.77
CA LYS A 31 34.83 12.74 23.56
C LYS A 31 33.50 12.84 22.80
N LYS A 32 33.07 14.04 22.41
CA LYS A 32 31.77 14.31 21.76
C LYS A 32 30.58 13.74 22.54
N LEU A 33 30.64 13.82 23.88
CA LEU A 33 29.57 13.37 24.76
C LEU A 33 28.63 14.53 25.09
N GLU A 34 27.33 14.26 25.12
CA GLU A 34 26.33 15.31 25.32
C GLU A 34 26.25 15.78 26.78
N TYR A 35 26.21 14.84 27.73
CA TYR A 35 26.04 15.12 29.16
C TYR A 35 27.34 14.93 29.94
N ALA A 36 27.53 15.72 31.01
CA ALA A 36 28.58 15.51 32.01
C ALA A 36 28.00 15.39 33.42
N ILE A 37 28.50 14.43 34.19
CA ILE A 37 28.10 14.22 35.59
C ILE A 37 29.36 14.18 36.44
N LEU A 38 29.48 15.12 37.37
CA LEU A 38 30.49 15.12 38.42
C LEU A 38 29.88 14.47 39.67
N VAL A 39 30.33 13.28 40.02
CA VAL A 39 29.94 12.62 41.26
C VAL A 39 30.91 13.08 42.35
N SER A 40 30.45 13.84 43.34
CA SER A 40 31.35 14.54 44.27
C SER A 40 30.91 14.50 45.73
N GLU A 41 31.85 14.18 46.61
CA GLU A 41 31.76 14.35 48.06
C GLU A 41 32.24 15.72 48.53
N LEU A 42 32.87 16.51 47.64
CA LEU A 42 33.48 17.79 47.98
C LEU A 42 32.42 18.81 48.42
N GLU A 43 32.79 19.62 49.42
CA GLU A 43 31.95 20.74 49.89
C GLU A 43 30.54 20.28 50.30
N TYR A 44 30.40 19.08 50.86
CA TYR A 44 29.10 18.56 51.26
C TYR A 44 28.69 19.09 52.64
N ASN A 45 27.77 20.07 52.66
CA ASN A 45 27.14 20.54 53.90
C ASN A 45 25.70 20.02 53.97
N TYR A 46 25.43 19.13 54.93
CA TYR A 46 24.20 18.34 55.01
C TYR A 46 22.90 19.14 55.16
N GLU A 47 22.96 20.41 55.57
CA GLU A 47 21.76 21.18 55.94
C GLU A 47 21.10 21.97 54.79
N SER A 48 21.74 22.13 53.61
CA SER A 48 21.16 22.98 52.54
C SER A 48 21.52 22.60 51.10
N ASP A 49 22.34 21.57 50.88
CA ASP A 49 22.75 21.20 49.52
C ASP A 49 21.78 20.23 48.84
N ALA A 50 21.38 20.57 47.62
CA ALA A 50 20.62 19.66 46.76
C ALA A 50 21.46 18.42 46.40
N PRO A 51 20.88 17.21 46.41
CA PRO A 51 21.61 15.97 46.08
C PRO A 51 22.04 15.88 44.61
N ILE A 52 21.35 16.60 43.73
CA ILE A 52 21.65 16.75 42.31
C ILE A 52 21.40 18.22 41.94
N PHE A 53 22.36 18.88 41.30
CA PHE A 53 22.21 20.25 40.81
C PHE A 53 22.93 20.46 39.49
N SER A 54 22.43 21.39 38.67
CA SER A 54 23.07 21.80 37.41
C SER A 54 24.24 22.75 37.67
N VAL A 55 25.24 22.71 36.79
CA VAL A 55 26.40 23.61 36.88
C VAL A 55 26.16 24.87 36.04
N PRO A 56 26.08 26.06 36.65
CA PRO A 56 25.91 27.31 35.90
C PRO A 56 27.09 27.54 34.93
N GLY A 57 26.78 27.97 33.71
CA GLY A 57 27.79 28.19 32.67
C GLY A 57 28.25 26.92 31.93
N TYR A 58 27.78 25.74 32.34
CA TYR A 58 28.07 24.46 31.67
C TYR A 58 26.77 23.72 31.36
N GLU A 59 26.32 23.80 30.11
CA GLU A 59 25.06 23.18 29.68
C GLU A 59 25.12 21.65 29.83
N LYS A 60 24.02 21.04 30.28
CA LYS A 60 23.90 19.57 30.45
C LYS A 60 24.98 18.97 31.36
N MET A 61 25.55 19.77 32.25
CA MET A 61 26.46 19.35 33.30
C MET A 61 25.76 19.36 34.66
N TYR A 62 25.94 18.27 35.42
CA TYR A 62 25.33 18.11 36.73
C TYR A 62 26.35 17.63 37.75
N VAL A 63 26.18 18.06 39.00
CA VAL A 63 26.86 17.48 40.16
C VAL A 63 25.89 16.57 40.88
N VAL A 64 26.34 15.38 41.25
CA VAL A 64 25.53 14.36 41.92
C VAL A 64 26.28 13.88 43.16
N ARG A 65 25.59 13.79 44.29
CA ARG A 65 26.18 13.19 45.50
C ARG A 65 26.25 11.67 45.35
N PRO A 66 27.33 10.98 45.78
CA PRO A 66 27.53 9.55 45.51
C PRO A 66 26.36 8.66 45.94
N HIS A 67 25.74 8.96 47.09
CA HIS A 67 24.58 8.22 47.63
C HIS A 67 23.38 8.20 46.67
N PHE A 68 23.21 9.23 45.84
CA PHE A 68 22.10 9.36 44.90
C PHE A 68 22.46 8.89 43.48
N PHE A 69 23.74 8.65 43.22
CA PHE A 69 24.23 8.29 41.90
C PHE A 69 23.68 6.94 41.43
N ILE A 70 23.62 5.94 42.32
CA ILE A 70 23.05 4.62 42.00
C ILE A 70 21.57 4.73 41.64
N THR A 71 20.79 5.51 42.41
CA THR A 71 19.37 5.76 42.14
C THR A 71 19.19 6.48 40.80
N LEU A 72 20.03 7.48 40.50
CA LEU A 72 20.01 8.18 39.22
C LEU A 72 20.28 7.22 38.05
N LEU A 73 21.26 6.33 38.19
CA LEU A 73 21.55 5.32 37.17
C LEU A 73 20.36 4.38 36.94
N GLY A 74 19.70 3.90 38.00
CA GLY A 74 18.51 3.05 37.88
C GLY A 74 17.34 3.75 37.17
N ILE A 75 17.13 5.04 37.43
CA ILE A 75 16.12 5.83 36.72
C ILE A 75 16.49 5.98 35.23
N LEU A 76 17.74 6.31 34.93
CA LEU A 76 18.22 6.47 33.56
C LEU A 76 18.13 5.15 32.78
N GLU A 77 18.47 4.03 33.41
CA GLU A 77 18.31 2.69 32.86
C GLU A 77 16.85 2.40 32.53
N SER A 78 15.94 2.61 33.49
CA SER A 78 14.51 2.37 33.30
C SER A 78 13.91 3.21 32.16
N ILE A 79 14.29 4.50 32.09
CA ILE A 79 13.88 5.39 30.99
C ILE A 79 14.46 4.90 29.67
N GLY A 80 15.74 4.51 29.65
CA GLY A 80 16.43 4.00 28.48
C GLY A 80 15.77 2.74 27.92
N MET A 81 15.46 1.76 28.78
CA MET A 81 14.76 0.53 28.40
C MET A 81 13.37 0.84 27.81
N LYS A 82 12.59 1.70 28.49
CA LYS A 82 11.26 2.08 28.00
C LYS A 82 11.33 2.78 26.65
N TYR A 83 12.35 3.61 26.42
CA TYR A 83 12.53 4.29 25.14
C TYR A 83 12.93 3.32 24.03
N ALA A 84 13.79 2.34 24.32
CA ALA A 84 14.15 1.28 23.38
C ALA A 84 12.93 0.43 22.98
N ASP A 85 12.08 0.07 23.93
CA ASP A 85 10.82 -0.65 23.66
C ASP A 85 9.89 0.16 22.76
N ILE A 86 9.77 1.48 23.00
CA ILE A 86 8.94 2.36 22.16
C ILE A 86 9.47 2.44 20.73
N ILE A 87 10.78 2.56 20.53
CA ILE A 87 11.38 2.58 19.19
C ILE A 87 11.10 1.26 18.47
N THR A 88 11.36 0.14 19.14
CA THR A 88 11.17 -1.21 18.57
C THR A 88 9.71 -1.43 18.17
N ASN A 89 8.77 -1.08 19.04
CA ASN A 89 7.34 -1.20 18.74
C ASN A 89 6.90 -0.31 17.56
N LYS A 90 7.47 0.90 17.42
CA LYS A 90 7.21 1.76 16.27
C LYS A 90 7.74 1.18 14.96
N GLU A 91 8.92 0.57 15.00
CA GLU A 91 9.50 -0.09 13.83
C GLU A 91 8.66 -1.30 13.39
N ILE A 92 8.23 -2.13 14.34
CA ILE A 92 7.32 -3.26 14.09
C ILE A 92 6.00 -2.76 13.47
N GLN A 93 5.36 -1.77 14.07
CA GLN A 93 4.10 -1.20 13.53
C GLN A 93 4.28 -0.64 12.12
N LYS A 94 5.43 -0.03 11.82
CA LYS A 94 5.73 0.48 10.47
C LYS A 94 5.85 -0.66 9.46
N ILE A 95 6.49 -1.76 9.83
CA ILE A 95 6.60 -2.96 8.99
C ILE A 95 5.23 -3.56 8.73
N GLU A 96 4.42 -3.77 9.78
CA GLU A 96 3.06 -4.30 9.67
C GLU A 96 2.16 -3.42 8.77
N PHE A 97 2.29 -2.09 8.90
CA PHE A 97 1.55 -1.15 8.05
C PHE A 97 1.96 -1.28 6.56
N GLN A 98 3.26 -1.38 6.27
CA GLN A 98 3.76 -1.56 4.90
C GLN A 98 3.27 -2.89 4.28
N GLU A 99 3.25 -3.97 5.07
CA GLU A 99 2.71 -5.25 4.62
C GLU A 99 1.20 -5.14 4.31
N SER A 100 0.44 -4.45 5.16
CA SER A 100 -0.99 -4.21 4.93
C SER A 100 -1.25 -3.41 3.65
N GLU A 101 -0.49 -2.34 3.39
CA GLU A 101 -0.62 -1.57 2.14
C GLU A 101 -0.29 -2.41 0.91
N LYS A 102 0.72 -3.29 0.99
CA LYS A 102 1.06 -4.20 -0.10
C LYS A 102 -0.05 -5.20 -0.37
N ILE A 103 -0.65 -5.78 0.67
CA ILE A 103 -1.81 -6.67 0.53
C ILE A 103 -2.97 -5.94 -0.16
N LEU A 104 -3.22 -4.68 0.21
CA LEU A 104 -4.30 -3.88 -0.38
C LEU A 104 -4.04 -3.55 -1.85
N GLN A 105 -2.79 -3.24 -2.22
CA GLN A 105 -2.38 -3.04 -3.61
C GLN A 105 -2.52 -4.33 -4.44
N ASP A 106 -2.07 -5.47 -3.90
CA ASP A 106 -2.20 -6.77 -4.55
C ASP A 106 -3.68 -7.14 -4.77
N PHE A 107 -4.55 -6.81 -3.80
CA PHE A 107 -5.99 -7.01 -3.91
C PHE A 107 -6.64 -6.14 -4.99
N GLU A 108 -6.32 -4.83 -5.04
CA GLU A 108 -6.86 -3.95 -6.09
C GLU A 108 -6.36 -4.38 -7.48
N LYS A 109 -5.10 -4.79 -7.61
CA LYS A 109 -4.58 -5.33 -8.86
C LYS A 109 -5.28 -6.62 -9.27
N PHE A 110 -5.49 -7.54 -8.33
CA PHE A 110 -6.25 -8.78 -8.59
C PHE A 110 -7.67 -8.48 -9.06
N LYS A 111 -8.35 -7.53 -8.42
CA LYS A 111 -9.68 -7.07 -8.80
C LYS A 111 -9.68 -6.46 -10.21
N GLU A 112 -8.72 -5.62 -10.53
CA GLU A 112 -8.58 -5.03 -11.87
C GLU A 112 -8.32 -6.11 -12.93
N ASP A 113 -7.43 -7.07 -12.66
CA ASP A 113 -7.13 -8.17 -13.59
C ASP A 113 -8.36 -9.07 -13.83
N ILE A 114 -9.07 -9.46 -12.76
CA ILE A 114 -10.26 -10.32 -12.86
C ILE A 114 -11.38 -9.57 -13.56
N ILE A 115 -11.72 -8.35 -13.13
CA ILE A 115 -12.83 -7.58 -13.70
C ILE A 115 -12.47 -7.18 -15.12
N GLY A 116 -11.30 -6.60 -15.35
CA GLY A 116 -10.85 -6.13 -16.65
C GLY A 116 -10.83 -7.25 -17.69
N ASN A 117 -10.20 -8.39 -17.39
CA ASN A 117 -10.13 -9.49 -18.34
C ASN A 117 -11.46 -10.21 -18.51
N SER A 118 -12.20 -10.46 -17.43
CA SER A 118 -13.47 -11.19 -17.51
C SER A 118 -14.53 -10.36 -18.21
N ILE A 119 -14.68 -9.07 -17.85
CA ILE A 119 -15.64 -8.17 -18.50
C ILE A 119 -15.28 -8.01 -19.97
N ARG A 120 -14.00 -7.76 -20.30
CA ARG A 120 -13.56 -7.66 -21.70
C ARG A 120 -13.89 -8.92 -22.49
N HIS A 121 -13.58 -10.10 -21.94
CA HIS A 121 -13.91 -11.36 -22.59
C HIS A 121 -15.41 -11.53 -22.78
N ILE A 122 -16.22 -11.26 -21.75
CA ILE A 122 -17.69 -11.32 -21.83
C ILE A 122 -18.21 -10.36 -22.91
N THR A 123 -17.72 -9.11 -22.96
CA THR A 123 -18.12 -8.12 -23.94
C THR A 123 -17.79 -8.58 -25.37
N THR A 124 -16.57 -9.07 -25.62
CA THR A 124 -16.19 -9.61 -26.93
C THR A 124 -17.07 -10.80 -27.34
N GLN A 125 -17.37 -11.73 -26.42
CA GLN A 125 -18.25 -12.85 -26.71
C GLN A 125 -19.69 -12.38 -27.01
N LEU A 126 -20.20 -11.40 -26.26
CA LEU A 126 -21.52 -10.82 -26.51
C LEU A 126 -21.59 -10.12 -27.87
N GLU A 127 -20.55 -9.39 -28.29
CA GLU A 127 -20.48 -8.77 -29.61
C GLU A 127 -20.47 -9.82 -30.74
N ASN A 128 -19.71 -10.90 -30.55
CA ASN A 128 -19.69 -12.02 -31.50
C ASN A 128 -21.06 -12.70 -31.61
N ILE A 129 -21.72 -12.94 -30.47
CA ILE A 129 -23.08 -13.49 -30.43
C ILE A 129 -24.05 -12.56 -31.15
N LYS A 130 -24.01 -11.25 -30.86
CA LYS A 130 -24.86 -10.24 -31.52
C LYS A 130 -24.67 -10.25 -33.04
N THR A 131 -23.42 -10.32 -33.50
CA THR A 131 -23.09 -10.34 -34.93
C THR A 131 -23.64 -11.59 -35.61
N LYS A 132 -23.45 -12.77 -34.99
CA LYS A 132 -24.01 -14.04 -35.49
C LYS A 132 -25.54 -14.00 -35.54
N THR A 133 -26.19 -13.44 -34.53
CA THR A 133 -27.65 -13.26 -34.51
C THR A 133 -28.12 -12.38 -35.67
N ASN A 134 -27.43 -11.28 -35.96
CA ASN A 134 -27.77 -10.44 -37.11
C ASN A 134 -27.63 -11.20 -38.44
N THR A 135 -26.58 -12.01 -38.61
CA THR A 135 -26.43 -12.86 -39.80
C THR A 135 -27.56 -13.87 -39.96
N ILE A 136 -28.02 -14.48 -38.85
CA ILE A 136 -29.16 -15.39 -38.84
C ILE A 136 -30.43 -14.64 -39.28
N ILE A 137 -30.67 -13.45 -38.76
CA ILE A 137 -31.82 -12.61 -39.14
C ILE A 137 -31.81 -12.34 -40.65
N SER A 138 -30.69 -11.86 -41.21
CA SER A 138 -30.57 -11.63 -42.65
C SER A 138 -30.78 -12.89 -43.49
N SER A 139 -30.34 -14.05 -42.98
CA SER A 139 -30.58 -15.33 -43.66
C SER A 139 -32.06 -15.71 -43.67
N VAL A 140 -32.77 -15.45 -42.57
CA VAL A 140 -34.23 -15.65 -42.48
C VAL A 140 -34.97 -14.74 -43.46
N GLU A 141 -34.58 -13.48 -43.57
CA GLU A 141 -35.16 -12.52 -44.55
C GLU A 141 -34.96 -13.02 -45.99
N ALA A 142 -33.77 -13.51 -46.34
CA ALA A 142 -33.50 -14.07 -47.67
C ALA A 142 -34.34 -15.33 -47.98
N ILE A 143 -34.55 -16.19 -46.97
CA ILE A 143 -35.44 -17.36 -47.09
C ILE A 143 -36.89 -16.91 -47.33
N GLN A 144 -37.37 -15.93 -46.58
CA GLN A 144 -38.72 -15.38 -46.74
C GLN A 144 -38.93 -14.80 -48.14
N GLU A 145 -37.96 -14.05 -48.66
CA GLU A 145 -38.05 -13.49 -50.01
C GLU A 145 -38.03 -14.59 -51.09
N SER A 146 -37.20 -15.62 -50.92
CA SER A 146 -37.18 -16.78 -51.83
C SER A 146 -38.54 -17.49 -51.86
N VAL A 147 -39.17 -17.69 -50.70
CA VAL A 147 -40.52 -18.26 -50.59
C VAL A 147 -41.55 -17.39 -51.31
N ARG A 148 -41.48 -16.06 -51.14
CA ARG A 148 -42.36 -15.11 -51.83
C ARG A 148 -42.22 -15.20 -53.35
N VAL A 149 -40.98 -15.17 -53.87
CA VAL A 149 -40.70 -15.27 -55.31
C VAL A 149 -41.24 -16.59 -55.88
N ILE A 150 -41.07 -17.70 -55.17
CA ILE A 150 -41.58 -19.01 -55.61
C ILE A 150 -43.12 -19.01 -55.67
N LEU A 151 -43.79 -18.52 -54.63
CA LEU A 151 -45.25 -18.46 -54.55
C LEU A 151 -45.84 -17.53 -55.61
N ASP A 152 -45.32 -16.31 -55.70
CA ASP A 152 -45.92 -15.25 -56.50
C ASP A 152 -45.54 -15.33 -57.99
N SER A 153 -44.29 -15.70 -58.29
CA SER A 153 -43.81 -15.74 -59.68
C SER A 153 -43.91 -17.14 -60.26
N HIS A 154 -43.20 -18.11 -59.67
CA HIS A 154 -43.06 -19.42 -60.28
C HIS A 154 -44.36 -20.22 -60.26
N LEU A 155 -45.05 -20.27 -59.12
CA LEU A 155 -46.31 -20.99 -58.99
C LEU A 155 -47.40 -20.39 -59.87
N ASN A 156 -47.54 -19.07 -59.91
CA ASN A 156 -48.50 -18.40 -60.79
C ASN A 156 -48.13 -18.56 -62.27
N THR A 157 -46.84 -18.49 -62.63
CA THR A 157 -46.41 -18.75 -64.01
C THR A 157 -46.73 -20.17 -64.45
N VAL A 158 -46.49 -21.16 -63.60
CA VAL A 158 -46.83 -22.56 -63.86
C VAL A 158 -48.35 -22.72 -63.95
N ARG A 159 -49.11 -22.16 -63.02
CA ARG A 159 -50.58 -22.16 -63.04
C ARG A 159 -51.12 -21.55 -64.33
N SER A 160 -50.68 -20.35 -64.71
CA SER A 160 -51.09 -19.70 -65.96
C SER A 160 -50.66 -20.49 -67.19
N LYS A 161 -49.50 -21.16 -67.19
CA LYS A 161 -49.11 -22.05 -68.29
C LYS A 161 -50.06 -23.24 -68.42
N ILE A 162 -50.43 -23.87 -67.31
CA ILE A 162 -51.37 -25.00 -67.27
C ILE A 162 -52.77 -24.56 -67.71
N GLU A 163 -53.28 -23.45 -67.19
CA GLU A 163 -54.61 -22.92 -67.54
C GLU A 163 -54.69 -22.49 -69.01
N ASN A 164 -53.61 -21.90 -69.54
CA ASN A 164 -53.51 -21.55 -70.96
C ASN A 164 -53.19 -22.77 -71.86
N TYR A 165 -52.86 -23.92 -71.27
CA TYR A 165 -52.68 -25.19 -71.98
C TYR A 165 -54.05 -25.78 -72.35
N SER A 166 -54.76 -25.11 -73.25
CA SER A 166 -56.02 -25.64 -73.77
C SER A 166 -55.74 -26.71 -74.82
N ILE A 167 -56.41 -27.86 -74.68
CA ILE A 167 -56.45 -28.95 -75.69
C ILE A 167 -56.78 -28.40 -77.09
N ARG A 168 -57.52 -27.28 -77.18
CA ARG A 168 -57.79 -26.56 -78.44
C ARG A 168 -56.52 -26.19 -79.22
N ARG A 169 -55.40 -25.91 -78.57
CA ARG A 169 -54.13 -25.56 -79.23
C ARG A 169 -53.42 -26.78 -79.82
N VAL A 170 -53.59 -27.95 -79.19
CA VAL A 170 -53.13 -29.26 -79.70
C VAL A 170 -54.01 -29.72 -80.86
N VAL A 171 -55.33 -29.60 -80.74
CA VAL A 171 -56.28 -29.95 -81.82
C VAL A 171 -56.01 -29.11 -83.08
N LYS A 172 -55.75 -27.80 -82.96
CA LYS A 172 -55.33 -26.95 -84.09
C LYS A 172 -54.02 -27.36 -84.77
N HIS A 173 -53.10 -28.04 -84.07
CA HIS A 173 -51.89 -28.57 -84.69
C HIS A 173 -52.15 -29.91 -85.40
N ILE A 174 -53.08 -30.72 -84.88
CA ILE A 174 -53.47 -31.98 -85.50
C ILE A 174 -54.26 -31.72 -86.80
N ASP A 175 -55.17 -30.74 -86.81
CA ASP A 175 -55.93 -30.36 -88.00
C ASP A 175 -55.01 -29.82 -89.13
N LYS A 176 -53.87 -29.20 -88.80
CA LYS A 176 -52.88 -28.70 -89.78
C LYS A 176 -51.99 -29.79 -90.39
N ILE A 177 -52.00 -31.01 -89.85
CA ILE A 177 -51.21 -32.15 -90.34
C ILE A 177 -52.08 -33.04 -91.27
N GLN A 178 -53.41 -32.82 -91.28
CA GLN A 178 -54.36 -33.55 -92.12
C GLN A 178 -54.74 -32.85 -93.45
N ASP A 179 -54.19 -31.66 -93.73
CA ASP A 179 -54.19 -31.00 -95.05
C ASP A 179 -52.81 -31.15 -95.72
#